data_AF-A0AAJ4PBL6-F1
#
_entry.id   AF-A0AAJ4PBL6-F1
#
_cell.length_a   1.000
_cell.length_b   1.000
_cell.length_c   1.000
_cell.angle_alpha   90.00
_cell.angle_beta   90.00
_cell.angle_gamma   90.00
#
_symmetry.space_group_name_H-M   'P 1'
#
loop_
_entity.id
_entity.type
_entity.pdbx_description
1 polymer ?
#
loop_
_entity_poly.entity_id
_entity_poly.type
_entity_poly.pdbx_seq_one_letter_code
_entity_poly.pdbx_strand_id
1 'polypeptide(L)'
;MGEAYRRFWNLTFVNDERDKRFQFWSSILIQFILLIAFTGIFVFLYTKLVWLPLFLVGFTVIIWPVTSAVIRRVNDVGTNSFLFKRMKFLYSILVLVGAIIYLLRIFFNIQLLGIGHFNTYAMVVFLSYIIFLLWYCTLPSNRYNT
;
A
#
# COMPACT_ATOMS: atom_id res chain seq x y z
N MET A 1 19.59 -4.83 -15.33
CA MET A 1 18.58 -4.21 -14.44
C MET A 1 17.52 -3.41 -15.21
N GLY A 2 17.87 -2.65 -16.25
CA GLY A 2 16.92 -1.85 -17.03
C GLY A 2 15.76 -2.65 -17.66
N GLU A 3 16.02 -3.83 -18.23
CA GLU A 3 14.96 -4.68 -18.81
C GLU A 3 13.98 -5.25 -17.77
N ALA A 4 14.47 -5.61 -16.58
CA ALA A 4 13.63 -6.10 -15.49
C ALA A 4 12.70 -5.01 -14.96
N TYR A 5 13.21 -3.78 -14.82
CA TYR A 5 12.40 -2.64 -14.39
C TYR A 5 11.41 -2.19 -15.49
N ARG A 6 11.83 -2.20 -16.77
CA ARG A 6 10.94 -1.94 -17.90
C ARG A 6 9.81 -2.98 -17.97
N ARG A 7 10.11 -4.25 -17.75
CA ARG A 7 9.10 -5.31 -17.64
C ARG A 7 8.16 -5.06 -16.46
N PHE A 8 8.67 -4.75 -15.28
CA PHE A 8 7.86 -4.41 -14.11
C PHE A 8 6.90 -3.24 -14.38
N TRP A 9 7.38 -2.21 -15.07
CA TRP A 9 6.56 -1.07 -15.47
C TRP A 9 5.49 -1.45 -16.50
N ASN A 10 5.82 -2.29 -17.48
CA ASN A 10 4.83 -2.79 -18.44
C ASN A 10 3.76 -3.67 -17.76
N LEU A 11 4.16 -4.50 -16.80
CA LEU A 11 3.26 -5.33 -16.01
C LEU A 11 2.35 -4.52 -15.08
N THR A 12 2.64 -3.23 -14.88
CA THR A 12 1.74 -2.35 -14.15
C THR A 12 0.39 -2.19 -14.86
N PHE A 13 0.38 -2.33 -16.20
CA PHE A 13 -0.80 -2.17 -17.05
C PHE A 13 -1.32 -3.50 -17.64
N VAL A 14 -0.53 -4.58 -17.58
CA VAL A 14 -0.85 -5.89 -18.15
C VAL A 14 -0.75 -6.97 -17.07
N ASN A 15 -1.87 -7.66 -16.79
CA ASN A 15 -2.00 -8.60 -15.66
C ASN A 15 -1.68 -10.06 -15.99
N ASP A 16 -1.26 -10.38 -17.22
CA ASP A 16 -1.17 -11.78 -17.68
C ASP A 16 0.13 -12.51 -17.32
N GLU A 17 1.20 -11.81 -16.89
CA GLU A 17 2.45 -12.48 -16.52
C GLU A 17 2.66 -12.57 -15.00
N ARG A 18 3.11 -13.75 -14.55
CA ARG A 18 3.47 -14.01 -13.15
C ARG A 18 4.91 -13.58 -12.87
N ASP A 19 5.08 -12.77 -11.83
CA ASP A 19 6.40 -12.35 -11.35
C ASP A 19 7.03 -13.43 -10.46
N LYS A 20 8.30 -13.79 -10.72
CA LYS A 20 9.09 -14.59 -9.77
C LYS A 20 9.33 -13.76 -8.49
N ARG A 21 9.40 -14.41 -7.32
CA ARG A 21 9.59 -13.70 -6.03
C ARG A 21 10.79 -12.74 -6.03
N PHE A 22 11.91 -13.14 -6.64
CA PHE A 22 13.09 -12.29 -6.77
C PHE A 22 12.83 -11.04 -7.63
N GLN A 23 12.09 -11.19 -8.74
CA GLN A 23 11.73 -10.07 -9.63
C GLN A 23 10.76 -9.10 -8.94
N PHE A 24 9.82 -9.62 -8.15
CA PHE A 24 8.93 -8.83 -7.32
C PHE A 24 9.71 -7.98 -6.30
N TRP A 25 10.51 -8.60 -5.43
CA TRP A 25 11.23 -7.87 -4.37
C TRP A 25 12.27 -6.89 -4.88
N SER A 26 13.01 -7.26 -5.93
CA SER A 26 13.97 -6.34 -6.56
C SER A 26 13.28 -5.12 -7.16
N SER A 27 12.11 -5.28 -7.78
CA SER A 27 11.36 -4.16 -8.34
C SER A 27 10.73 -3.26 -7.27
N ILE A 28 10.21 -3.86 -6.18
CA ILE A 28 9.73 -3.11 -5.00
C ILE A 28 10.86 -2.29 -4.37
N LEU A 29 12.05 -2.86 -4.24
CA LEU A 29 13.23 -2.15 -3.72
C LEU A 29 13.60 -0.94 -4.60
N ILE A 30 13.60 -1.11 -5.93
CA ILE A 30 13.86 0.00 -6.86
C ILE A 30 12.80 1.10 -6.71
N GLN A 31 11.51 0.75 -6.62
CA GLN A 31 10.45 1.74 -6.40
C GLN A 31 10.57 2.44 -5.05
N PHE A 32 11.00 1.74 -4.01
CA PHE A 32 11.25 2.35 -2.71
C PHE A 32 12.38 3.39 -2.77
N ILE A 33 13.47 3.08 -3.46
CA ILE A 33 14.58 4.02 -3.68
C ILE A 33 14.09 5.24 -4.48
N LEU A 34 13.31 5.03 -5.54
CA LEU A 34 12.73 6.12 -6.33
C LEU A 34 11.79 7.00 -5.49
N LEU A 35 10.99 6.40 -4.61
CA LEU A 35 10.10 7.13 -3.72
C LEU A 35 10.88 7.99 -2.72
N ILE A 36 11.96 7.47 -2.14
CA ILE A 36 12.84 8.24 -1.24
C ILE A 36 13.49 9.40 -2.00
N ALA A 37 14.05 9.13 -3.18
CA ALA A 37 14.69 10.16 -3.99
C ALA A 37 13.69 11.26 -4.41
N PHE A 38 12.50 10.87 -4.88
CA PHE A 38 11.42 11.80 -5.25
C PHE A 38 10.98 12.66 -4.06
N THR A 39 10.77 12.03 -2.90
CA THR A 39 10.36 12.75 -1.69
C THR A 39 11.47 13.70 -1.20
N GLY A 40 12.73 13.27 -1.24
CA GLY A 40 13.88 14.12 -0.86
C GLY A 40 14.06 15.34 -1.76
N ILE A 41 13.96 15.15 -3.08
CA ILE A 41 13.99 16.26 -4.05
C ILE A 41 12.82 17.21 -3.79
N PHE A 42 11.63 16.66 -3.52
CA PHE A 42 10.45 17.48 -3.28
C PHE A 42 10.57 18.33 -2.01
N VAL A 43 11.11 17.77 -0.92
CA VAL A 43 11.36 18.53 0.33
C VAL A 43 12.24 19.75 0.07
N PHE A 44 13.24 19.64 -0.81
CA PHE A 44 14.10 20.77 -1.17
C PHE A 44 13.40 21.82 -2.05
N LEU A 45 12.49 21.38 -2.94
CA LEU A 45 11.77 22.25 -3.86
C LEU A 45 10.48 22.86 -3.29
N TYR A 46 9.98 22.31 -2.17
CA TYR A 46 8.73 22.72 -1.53
C TYR A 46 8.84 24.11 -0.89
N THR A 47 8.77 25.11 -1.75
CA THR A 47 8.81 26.54 -1.40
C THR A 47 7.45 27.21 -1.63
N LYS A 48 6.58 26.60 -2.44
CA LYS A 48 5.26 27.12 -2.82
C LYS A 48 4.24 26.00 -2.87
N LEU A 49 2.99 26.33 -2.52
CA LEU A 49 1.86 25.39 -2.49
C LEU A 49 1.54 24.81 -3.88
N VAL A 50 1.96 25.48 -4.97
CA VAL A 50 1.84 25.00 -6.37
C VAL A 50 2.60 23.69 -6.63
N TRP A 51 3.57 23.35 -5.80
CA TRP A 51 4.31 22.10 -5.90
C TRP A 51 3.54 20.92 -5.32
N LEU A 52 2.55 21.16 -4.43
CA LEU A 52 1.78 20.10 -3.78
C LEU A 52 1.01 19.21 -4.78
N PRO A 53 0.28 19.73 -5.78
CA PRO A 53 -0.36 18.89 -6.80
C PRO A 53 0.65 18.06 -7.61
N LEU A 54 1.80 18.64 -7.96
CA LEU A 54 2.87 17.94 -8.68
C LEU A 54 3.44 16.78 -7.85
N PHE A 55 3.60 16.99 -6.53
CA PHE A 55 3.97 15.91 -5.62
C PHE A 55 2.94 14.80 -5.60
N LEU A 56 1.66 15.14 -5.45
CA LEU A 56 0.59 14.13 -5.41
C LEU A 56 0.55 13.31 -6.69
N VAL A 57 0.64 13.97 -7.86
CA VAL A 57 0.70 13.27 -9.15
C VAL A 57 1.94 12.37 -9.24
N GLY A 58 3.14 12.89 -8.98
CA GLY A 58 4.37 12.09 -9.03
C GLY A 58 4.37 10.93 -8.03
N PHE A 59 3.86 11.16 -6.82
CA PHE A 59 3.70 10.14 -5.78
C PHE A 59 2.75 9.02 -6.23
N THR A 60 1.60 9.37 -6.83
CA THR A 60 0.69 8.35 -7.39
C THR A 60 1.34 7.55 -8.51
N VAL A 61 2.09 8.20 -9.41
CA VAL A 61 2.80 7.52 -10.51
C VAL A 61 3.85 6.54 -10.00
N ILE A 62 4.58 6.88 -8.94
CA ILE A 62 5.62 6.02 -8.35
C ILE A 62 5.01 4.84 -7.59
N ILE A 63 3.90 5.05 -6.88
CA ILE A 63 3.26 4.00 -6.05
C ILE A 63 2.39 3.06 -6.88
N TRP A 64 1.80 3.53 -7.98
CA TRP A 64 0.89 2.73 -8.79
C TRP A 64 1.48 1.36 -9.24
N PRO A 65 2.74 1.28 -9.73
CA PRO A 65 3.42 0.01 -9.99
C PRO A 65 3.53 -0.91 -8.77
N VAL A 66 3.80 -0.35 -7.58
CA VAL A 66 3.89 -1.11 -6.33
C VAL A 66 2.55 -1.72 -5.99
N THR A 67 1.47 -0.93 -6.05
CA THR A 67 0.11 -1.42 -5.78
C THR A 67 -0.30 -2.51 -6.76
N SER A 68 -0.06 -2.30 -8.06
CA SER A 68 -0.36 -3.28 -9.10
C SER A 68 0.39 -4.61 -8.87
N ALA A 69 1.69 -4.55 -8.56
CA ALA A 69 2.50 -5.72 -8.27
C ALA A 69 2.05 -6.47 -7.01
N VAL A 70 1.73 -5.76 -5.93
CA VAL A 70 1.21 -6.36 -4.69
C VAL A 70 -0.11 -7.10 -4.97
N ILE A 71 -1.02 -6.51 -5.74
CA ILE A 71 -2.30 -7.14 -6.09
C ILE A 71 -2.08 -8.43 -6.89
N ARG A 72 -1.24 -8.40 -7.94
CA ARG A 72 -0.91 -9.60 -8.71
C ARG A 72 -0.33 -10.70 -7.83
N ARG A 73 0.60 -10.35 -6.94
CA ARG A 73 1.23 -11.32 -6.04
C ARG A 73 0.25 -11.89 -5.01
N VAL A 74 -0.64 -11.07 -4.47
CA VAL A 74 -1.70 -11.49 -3.56
C VAL A 74 -2.67 -12.46 -4.25
N ASN A 75 -3.03 -12.19 -5.51
CA ASN A 75 -3.83 -13.09 -6.33
C ASN A 75 -3.11 -14.42 -6.62
N ASP A 76 -1.80 -14.38 -6.91
CA ASP A 76 -0.97 -15.57 -7.12
C ASP A 76 -0.87 -16.46 -5.86
N VAL A 77 -0.88 -15.86 -4.67
CA VAL A 77 -0.82 -16.62 -3.40
C VAL A 77 -2.18 -17.23 -3.05
N GLY A 78 -3.27 -16.49 -3.31
CA GLY A 78 -4.65 -16.98 -3.22
C GLY A 78 -5.54 -16.13 -2.32
N THR A 79 -6.28 -15.19 -2.92
CA THR A 79 -7.23 -14.31 -2.20
C THR A 79 -8.40 -15.05 -1.56
N ASN A 80 -8.70 -16.26 -2.03
CA ASN A 80 -9.76 -17.10 -1.49
C ASN A 80 -9.39 -17.81 -0.19
N SER A 81 -8.13 -17.74 0.22
CA SER A 81 -7.65 -18.36 1.45
C SER A 81 -8.39 -17.85 2.69
N PHE A 82 -8.65 -18.76 3.62
CA PHE A 82 -9.25 -18.45 4.92
C PHE A 82 -8.48 -17.36 5.67
N LEU A 83 -7.14 -17.42 5.61
CA LEU A 83 -6.25 -16.46 6.25
C LEU A 83 -6.44 -15.04 5.69
N PHE A 84 -6.42 -14.89 4.36
CA PHE A 84 -6.59 -13.59 3.71
C PHE A 84 -7.99 -13.01 3.96
N LYS A 85 -9.03 -13.84 3.90
CA LYS A 85 -10.42 -13.44 4.19
C LYS A 85 -10.58 -12.96 5.63
N ARG A 86 -10.06 -13.70 6.62
CA ARG A 86 -10.14 -13.31 8.04
C ARG A 86 -9.39 -12.02 8.32
N MET A 87 -8.18 -11.87 7.78
CA MET A 87 -7.42 -10.64 7.97
C MET A 87 -8.14 -9.46 7.33
N LYS A 88 -8.61 -9.59 6.08
CA LYS A 88 -9.42 -8.54 5.42
C LYS A 88 -10.65 -8.15 6.26
N PHE A 89 -11.34 -9.13 6.83
CA PHE A 89 -12.48 -8.88 7.71
C PHE A 89 -12.09 -8.14 8.99
N LEU A 90 -11.01 -8.56 9.66
CA LEU A 90 -10.48 -7.87 10.84
C LEU A 90 -10.13 -6.41 10.52
N TYR A 91 -9.42 -6.16 9.42
CA TYR A 91 -9.10 -4.79 8.99
C TYR A 91 -10.34 -3.98 8.66
N SER A 92 -11.38 -4.58 8.06
CA SER A 92 -12.65 -3.89 7.82
C SER A 92 -13.33 -3.44 9.11
N ILE A 93 -13.27 -4.25 10.18
CA ILE A 93 -13.78 -3.88 11.51
C ILE A 93 -12.96 -2.73 12.09
N LEU A 94 -11.63 -2.80 12.04
CA LEU A 94 -10.77 -1.74 12.56
C LEU A 94 -11.03 -0.41 11.84
N VAL A 95 -11.12 -0.41 10.51
CA VAL A 95 -11.47 0.80 9.76
C VAL A 95 -12.86 1.31 10.12
N LEU A 96 -13.84 0.42 10.30
CA LEU A 96 -15.19 0.78 10.73
C LEU A 96 -15.20 1.43 12.11
N VAL A 97 -14.46 0.86 13.08
CA VAL A 97 -14.31 1.44 14.43
C VAL A 97 -13.71 2.84 14.35
N GLY A 98 -12.66 3.02 13.55
CA GLY A 98 -12.08 4.34 13.28
C GLY A 98 -13.08 5.32 12.68
N ALA A 99 -13.85 4.89 11.70
CA ALA A 99 -14.89 5.71 11.07
C ALA A 99 -15.99 6.11 12.08
N ILE A 100 -16.45 5.20 12.93
CA ILE A 100 -17.43 5.49 13.98
C ILE A 100 -16.89 6.52 14.97
N ILE A 101 -15.65 6.35 15.45
CA ILE A 101 -15.02 7.32 16.36
C ILE A 101 -14.95 8.72 15.71
N TYR A 102 -14.60 8.79 14.43
CA TYR A 102 -14.53 10.03 13.68
C TYR A 102 -15.92 10.68 13.49
N LEU A 103 -16.94 9.89 13.13
CA LEU A 103 -18.32 10.36 12.96
C LEU A 103 -18.91 10.85 14.29
N LEU A 104 -18.69 10.14 15.40
CA LEU A 104 -19.14 10.56 16.73
C LEU A 104 -18.55 11.92 17.14
N ARG A 105 -17.30 12.15 16.76
CA ARG A 105 -16.66 13.45 16.98
C ARG A 105 -17.29 14.57 16.15
N ILE A 106 -17.62 14.33 14.88
CA ILE A 106 -18.20 15.35 14.00
C ILE A 106 -19.66 15.66 14.36
N PHE A 107 -20.48 14.63 14.52
CA PHE A 107 -21.93 14.80 14.65
C PHE A 107 -22.40 15.02 16.08
N PHE A 108 -21.69 14.49 17.07
CA PHE A 108 -22.12 14.52 18.47
C PHE A 108 -21.12 15.24 19.40
N ASN A 109 -20.01 15.75 18.86
CA ASN A 109 -18.92 16.35 19.62
C ASN A 109 -18.38 15.44 20.75
N ILE A 110 -18.56 14.11 20.62
CA ILE A 110 -18.09 13.12 21.59
C ILE A 110 -16.64 12.78 21.25
N GLN A 111 -15.71 13.10 22.15
CA GLN A 111 -14.30 12.77 22.00
C GLN A 111 -13.97 11.45 22.71
N LEU A 112 -14.13 10.33 22.01
CA LEU A 112 -13.69 9.02 22.51
C LEU A 112 -12.16 8.88 22.56
N LEU A 113 -11.46 9.56 21.64
CA LEU A 113 -10.00 9.61 21.57
C LEU A 113 -9.56 11.04 21.24
N GLY A 114 -8.48 11.49 21.87
CA GLY A 114 -7.80 12.72 21.46
C GLY A 114 -7.25 12.61 20.03
N ILE A 115 -7.13 13.74 19.34
CA ILE A 115 -6.71 13.80 17.91
C ILE A 115 -5.40 13.05 17.68
N GLY A 116 -4.40 13.24 18.55
CA GLY A 116 -3.12 12.55 18.45
C GLY A 116 -3.26 11.03 18.58
N HIS A 117 -4.11 10.55 19.49
CA HIS A 117 -4.33 9.12 19.71
C HIS A 117 -5.12 8.49 18.55
N PHE A 118 -6.08 9.22 17.99
CA PHE A 118 -6.80 8.80 16.79
C PHE A 118 -5.87 8.71 15.57
N ASN A 119 -4.99 9.69 15.39
CA ASN A 119 -4.00 9.67 14.30
C ASN A 119 -3.04 8.48 14.46
N THR A 120 -2.54 8.22 15.67
CA THR A 120 -1.71 7.05 15.96
C THR A 120 -2.47 5.76 15.69
N TYR A 121 -3.72 5.64 16.13
CA TYR A 121 -4.58 4.49 15.84
C TYR A 121 -4.72 4.26 14.33
N ALA A 122 -5.09 5.29 13.57
CA ALA A 122 -5.26 5.19 12.12
C ALA A 122 -3.96 4.79 11.42
N MET A 123 -2.83 5.35 11.85
CA MET A 123 -1.51 5.01 11.33
C MET A 123 -1.12 3.56 11.64
N VAL A 124 -1.40 3.06 12.84
CA VAL A 124 -1.15 1.66 13.22
C VAL A 124 -2.01 0.70 12.39
N VAL A 125 -3.31 1.00 12.22
CA VAL A 125 -4.21 0.19 11.38
C VAL A 125 -3.72 0.16 9.93
N PHE A 126 -3.30 1.30 9.38
CA PHE A 126 -2.78 1.39 8.03
C PHE A 126 -1.45 0.64 7.84
N LEU A 127 -0.47 0.88 8.73
CA LEU A 127 0.84 0.23 8.65
C LEU A 127 0.75 -1.28 8.85
N SER A 128 -0.06 -1.74 9.80
CA SER A 128 -0.25 -3.18 10.03
C SER A 128 -0.85 -3.87 8.80
N TYR A 129 -1.75 -3.21 8.07
CA TYR A 129 -2.29 -3.74 6.81
C TYR A 129 -1.21 -3.85 5.72
N ILE A 130 -0.38 -2.83 5.56
CA ILE A 130 0.74 -2.86 4.61
C ILE A 130 1.73 -3.98 4.96
N ILE A 131 2.10 -4.11 6.23
CA ILE A 131 3.00 -5.17 6.71
C ILE A 131 2.39 -6.54 6.41
N PHE A 132 1.10 -6.72 6.68
CA PHE A 132 0.41 -7.97 6.35
C PHE A 132 0.46 -8.28 4.85
N LEU A 133 0.17 -7.30 3.98
CA LEU A 133 0.23 -7.50 2.53
C LEU A 133 1.65 -7.87 2.05
N LEU A 134 2.68 -7.17 2.56
CA LEU A 134 4.08 -7.45 2.23
C LEU A 134 4.49 -8.84 2.70
N TRP A 135 4.14 -9.22 3.92
CA TRP A 135 4.36 -10.57 4.43
C TRP A 135 3.61 -11.61 3.59
N TYR A 136 2.35 -11.35 3.23
CA TYR A 136 1.54 -12.26 2.41
C TYR A 136 2.18 -12.49 1.03
N CYS A 137 2.80 -11.46 0.45
CA CYS A 137 3.54 -11.55 -0.81
C CYS A 137 4.79 -12.46 -0.74
N THR A 138 5.35 -12.69 0.47
CA THR A 138 6.49 -13.62 0.65
C THR A 138 6.10 -15.09 0.47
N LEU A 139 4.81 -15.42 0.63
CA LEU A 139 4.32 -16.79 0.60
C LEU A 139 4.47 -17.42 -0.80
N PRO A 140 4.57 -18.76 -0.88
CA PRO A 140 4.56 -19.47 -2.16
C PRO A 140 3.31 -19.16 -2.99
N SER A 141 3.49 -19.11 -4.31
CA SER A 141 2.36 -19.06 -5.24
C SER A 141 1.53 -20.33 -5.12
N ASN A 142 0.23 -20.23 -5.31
CA ASN A 142 -0.74 -21.31 -5.14
C ASN A 142 -0.72 -22.00 -3.77
N ARG A 143 -0.17 -21.37 -2.72
CA ARG A 143 -0.22 -21.92 -1.36
C ARG A 143 -1.65 -22.24 -0.92
N TYR A 144 -2.61 -21.46 -1.41
CA TYR A 144 -4.02 -21.57 -1.03
C TYR A 144 -4.98 -21.59 -2.23
N ASN A 145 -4.49 -21.81 -3.47
CA ASN A 145 -5.33 -21.91 -4.68
C ASN A 145 -5.80 -23.36 -4.95
N THR A 146 -5.99 -24.15 -3.90
CA THR A 146 -6.61 -25.49 -3.93
C THR A 146 -8.02 -25.41 -3.40
#